data_AF-A0A077ZPJ8-F1
#
_entry.id   AF-A0A077ZPJ8-F1
#
_cell.length_a   1.000
_cell.length_b   1.000
_cell.length_c   1.000
_cell.angle_alpha   90.00
_cell.angle_beta   90.00
_cell.angle_gamma   90.00
#
_symmetry.space_group_name_H-M   'P 1'
#
loop_
_entity.id
_entity.type
_entity.pdbx_description
1 polymer ?
#
loop_
_entity_poly.entity_id
_entity_poly.type
_entity_poly.pdbx_seq_one_letter_code
_entity_poly.pdbx_strand_id
1 'polypeptide(L)'
;MKCLEANRRLFSSQIGDQSDSIFKQADYFAQGQSIDTETISQAASSAKEIPYVSTYGFWEYVAYLDDTFYGMWITAAENLGMGMGLGLIASSLLTKAVFTPIIIYSNREAAKIERQKMKFLRRQHGVYPLISMLNVFQMPVHLVYISMINRLSFNYDLCPSILTDGFLWFRDLSAPDPYGILPLIGGLISLLNILSTSTTSMTPTMRKIRRYVYFLPLISAFNLYWISSSLIHLVILNLFRNVKFRNFIGIPEYLPGTKLERLNMKQSVEVLKPKIFTTQPSTKDKAIKAQQES
;
A
#
# COMPACT_ATOMS: atom_id res chain seq x y z
N MET A 1 -22.41 20.68 5.78
CA MET A 1 -22.95 20.74 4.40
C MET A 1 -22.33 21.83 3.53
N LYS A 2 -22.09 23.05 4.04
CA LYS A 2 -21.57 24.16 3.21
C LYS A 2 -20.18 23.88 2.61
N CYS A 3 -19.25 23.30 3.38
CA CYS A 3 -17.93 22.92 2.87
C CYS A 3 -18.01 21.80 1.82
N LEU A 4 -18.93 20.84 2.01
CA LEU A 4 -19.15 19.73 1.08
C LEU A 4 -19.64 20.20 -0.29
N GLU A 5 -20.61 21.10 -0.29
CA GLU A 5 -21.14 21.69 -1.53
C GLU A 5 -20.12 22.61 -2.21
N ALA A 6 -19.35 23.38 -1.45
CA ALA A 6 -18.35 24.28 -2.00
C ALA A 6 -17.19 23.51 -2.66
N ASN A 7 -16.73 22.41 -2.04
CA ASN A 7 -15.72 21.53 -2.64
C ASN A 7 -16.24 20.84 -3.92
N ARG A 8 -17.50 20.39 -3.92
CA ARG A 8 -18.12 19.77 -5.11
C ARG A 8 -18.20 20.76 -6.28
N ARG A 9 -18.50 22.04 -6.02
CA ARG A 9 -18.52 23.11 -7.04
C ARG A 9 -17.14 23.40 -7.62
N LEU A 10 -16.10 23.47 -6.78
CA LEU A 10 -14.73 23.64 -7.26
C LEU A 10 -14.25 22.45 -8.08
N PHE A 11 -14.54 21.23 -7.63
CA PHE A 11 -14.13 20.02 -8.34
C PHE A 11 -14.83 19.89 -9.70
N SER A 12 -16.12 20.23 -9.78
CA SER A 12 -16.84 20.31 -11.07
C SER A 12 -16.28 21.41 -11.99
N SER A 13 -15.84 22.54 -11.43
CA SER A 13 -15.20 23.61 -12.20
C SER A 13 -13.85 23.17 -12.76
N GLN A 14 -13.03 22.48 -11.96
CA GLN A 14 -11.73 21.97 -12.38
C GLN A 14 -11.84 20.86 -13.43
N ILE A 15 -12.80 19.94 -13.29
CA ILE A 15 -13.06 18.92 -14.31
C ILE A 15 -13.58 19.57 -15.60
N GLY A 16 -14.46 20.57 -15.50
CA GLY A 16 -14.94 21.34 -16.66
C GLY A 16 -13.82 22.04 -17.41
N ASP A 17 -12.92 22.73 -16.70
CA ASP A 17 -11.74 23.35 -17.30
C ASP A 17 -10.78 22.33 -17.92
N GLN A 18 -10.62 21.16 -17.28
CA GLN A 18 -9.75 20.11 -17.79
C GLN A 18 -10.34 19.45 -19.04
N SER A 19 -11.65 19.19 -19.08
CA SER A 19 -12.32 18.74 -20.30
C SER A 19 -12.24 19.78 -21.41
N ASP A 20 -12.47 21.06 -21.11
CA ASP A 20 -12.40 22.14 -22.10
C ASP A 20 -10.99 22.36 -22.62
N SER A 21 -9.96 22.13 -21.79
CA SER A 21 -8.56 22.15 -22.23
C SER A 21 -8.23 20.98 -23.14
N ILE A 22 -8.78 19.78 -22.88
CA ILE A 22 -8.61 18.60 -23.74
C ILE A 22 -9.37 18.79 -25.06
N PHE A 23 -10.57 19.36 -25.03
CA PHE A 23 -11.32 19.71 -26.24
C PHE A 23 -10.61 20.80 -27.04
N LYS A 24 -10.07 21.85 -26.41
CA LYS A 24 -9.24 22.86 -27.08
C LYS A 24 -7.95 22.27 -27.63
N GLN A 25 -7.31 21.33 -26.92
CA GLN A 25 -6.13 20.62 -27.41
C GLN A 25 -6.49 19.74 -28.63
N ALA A 26 -7.62 19.04 -28.57
CA ALA A 26 -8.15 18.24 -29.68
C ALA A 26 -8.53 19.12 -30.89
N ASP A 27 -9.12 20.30 -30.67
CA ASP A 27 -9.40 21.30 -31.69
C ASP A 27 -8.11 21.90 -32.28
N TYR A 28 -7.07 22.11 -31.46
CA TYR A 28 -5.76 22.57 -31.93
C TYR A 28 -5.05 21.50 -32.78
N PHE A 29 -5.21 20.22 -32.44
CA PHE A 29 -4.76 19.11 -33.27
C PHE A 29 -5.61 18.95 -34.55
N ALA A 30 -6.91 19.26 -34.50
CA ALA A 30 -7.79 19.26 -35.66
C ALA A 30 -7.53 20.44 -36.62
N GLN A 31 -7.06 21.58 -36.10
CA GLN A 31 -6.71 22.77 -36.91
C GLN A 31 -5.35 22.65 -37.63
N GLY A 32 -4.59 21.58 -37.41
CA GLY A 32 -3.25 21.37 -37.98
C GLY A 32 -3.18 20.53 -39.26
N GLN A 33 -4.28 19.93 -39.72
CA GLN A 33 -4.33 19.21 -41.00
C GLN A 33 -5.66 19.46 -41.71
N SER A 34 -5.59 19.98 -42.93
CA SER A 34 -6.75 20.04 -43.83
C SER A 34 -7.23 18.63 -44.14
N ILE A 35 -8.39 18.24 -43.61
CA ILE A 35 -9.01 16.96 -43.89
C ILE A 35 -10.47 17.21 -44.29
N ASP A 36 -10.86 16.50 -45.35
CA ASP A 36 -12.04 16.71 -46.17
C ASP A 36 -13.37 16.55 -45.40
N THR A 37 -14.39 17.27 -45.85
CA THR A 37 -15.73 17.39 -45.23
C THR A 37 -16.47 16.06 -45.09
N GLU A 38 -16.07 15.01 -45.81
CA GLU A 38 -16.62 13.65 -45.68
C GLU A 38 -16.13 12.94 -44.42
N THR A 39 -14.88 13.17 -44.00
CA THR A 39 -14.29 12.56 -42.79
C THR A 39 -14.90 13.13 -41.52
N ILE A 40 -15.30 14.41 -41.54
CA ILE A 40 -16.01 15.07 -40.43
C ILE A 40 -17.42 14.45 -40.26
N SER A 41 -18.10 14.11 -41.37
CA SER A 41 -19.43 13.48 -41.30
C SER A 41 -19.37 12.03 -40.80
N GLN A 42 -18.31 11.28 -41.16
CA GLN A 42 -18.07 9.92 -40.67
C GLN A 42 -17.60 9.90 -39.21
N ALA A 43 -16.83 10.90 -38.77
CA ALA A 43 -16.47 11.07 -37.36
C ALA A 43 -17.69 11.45 -36.51
N ALA A 44 -18.59 12.30 -37.02
CA ALA A 44 -19.82 12.70 -36.34
C ALA A 44 -20.85 11.58 -36.22
N SER A 45 -20.94 10.67 -37.21
CA SER A 45 -21.79 9.49 -37.12
C SER A 45 -21.22 8.42 -36.18
N SER A 46 -19.89 8.28 -36.11
CA SER A 46 -19.22 7.39 -35.16
C SER A 46 -19.32 7.88 -33.70
N ALA A 47 -19.38 9.19 -33.47
CA ALA A 47 -19.62 9.78 -32.14
C ALA A 47 -21.06 9.58 -31.62
N LYS A 48 -22.01 9.23 -32.50
CA LYS A 48 -23.42 9.02 -32.13
C LYS A 48 -23.72 7.58 -31.68
N GLU A 49 -22.83 6.65 -31.99
CA GLU A 49 -22.84 5.27 -31.46
C GLU A 49 -21.77 5.11 -30.37
N ILE A 50 -21.89 5.87 -29.28
CA ILE A 50 -21.18 5.53 -28.05
C ILE A 50 -22.16 4.73 -27.18
N PRO A 51 -22.25 3.39 -27.34
CA PRO A 51 -23.00 2.55 -26.42
C PRO A 51 -22.35 2.67 -25.05
N TYR A 52 -23.15 2.86 -23.99
CA TYR A 52 -22.77 2.85 -22.56
C TYR A 52 -21.33 2.37 -22.32
N VAL A 53 -20.36 3.29 -22.44
CA VAL A 53 -18.98 2.97 -22.13
C VAL A 53 -18.95 2.79 -20.63
N SER A 54 -18.49 1.62 -20.17
CA SER A 54 -18.19 1.38 -18.78
C SER A 54 -17.00 2.27 -18.39
N THR A 55 -17.25 3.55 -18.15
CA THR A 55 -16.20 4.54 -17.87
C THR A 55 -15.85 4.51 -16.39
N TYR A 56 -15.10 3.49 -16.00
CA TYR A 56 -14.31 3.54 -14.77
C TYR A 56 -12.84 3.50 -15.19
N GLY A 57 -12.31 4.63 -15.63
CA GLY A 57 -10.86 4.81 -15.78
C GLY A 57 -10.19 5.00 -14.42
N PHE A 58 -8.86 4.93 -14.41
CA PHE A 58 -8.08 5.09 -13.17
C PHE A 58 -8.29 6.47 -12.54
N TRP A 59 -8.43 7.52 -13.34
CA TRP A 59 -8.59 8.89 -12.85
C TRP A 59 -9.98 9.15 -12.28
N GLU A 60 -11.02 8.57 -12.87
CA GLU A 60 -12.39 8.60 -12.36
C GLU A 60 -12.48 7.85 -11.03
N TYR A 61 -11.74 6.74 -10.88
CA TYR A 61 -11.63 6.04 -9.60
C TYR A 61 -10.95 6.89 -8.52
N VAL A 62 -9.84 7.58 -8.86
CA VAL A 62 -9.15 8.49 -7.93
C VAL A 62 -10.06 9.65 -7.53
N ALA A 63 -10.79 10.24 -8.48
CA ALA A 63 -11.75 11.30 -8.23
C ALA A 63 -12.91 10.83 -7.34
N TYR A 64 -13.45 9.63 -7.60
CA TYR A 64 -14.49 9.02 -6.78
C TYR A 64 -14.01 8.78 -5.33
N LEU A 65 -12.77 8.30 -5.15
CA LEU A 65 -12.18 8.16 -3.83
C LEU A 65 -12.00 9.51 -3.12
N ASP A 66 -11.60 10.56 -3.84
CA ASP A 66 -11.47 11.91 -3.29
C ASP A 66 -12.81 12.44 -2.76
N ASP A 67 -13.88 12.40 -3.56
CA ASP A 67 -15.21 12.86 -3.12
C ASP A 67 -15.74 12.02 -1.95
N THR A 68 -15.54 10.70 -2.00
CA THR A 68 -15.99 9.79 -0.94
C THR A 68 -15.27 10.08 0.38
N PHE A 69 -13.93 10.16 0.36
CA PHE A 69 -13.16 10.39 1.59
C PHE A 69 -13.34 11.81 2.13
N TYR A 70 -13.45 12.80 1.24
CA TYR A 70 -13.77 14.16 1.64
C TYR A 70 -15.16 14.24 2.29
N GLY A 71 -16.16 13.59 1.69
CA GLY A 71 -17.50 13.52 2.24
C GLY A 71 -17.54 12.85 3.61
N MET A 72 -16.82 11.74 3.78
CA MET A 72 -16.66 11.08 5.08
C MET A 72 -16.01 12.00 6.13
N TRP A 73 -14.96 12.72 5.73
CA TRP A 73 -14.25 13.64 6.62
C TRP A 73 -15.14 14.79 7.08
N ILE A 74 -15.76 15.53 6.15
CA ILE A 74 -16.62 16.67 6.47
C ILE A 74 -17.85 16.23 7.27
N THR A 75 -18.42 15.07 6.95
CA THR A 75 -19.52 14.48 7.73
C THR A 75 -19.08 14.21 9.17
N ALA A 76 -17.90 13.62 9.37
CA ALA A 76 -17.39 13.37 10.72
C ALA A 76 -17.03 14.68 11.46
N ALA A 77 -16.52 15.69 10.76
CA ALA A 77 -16.16 16.96 11.36
C ALA A 77 -17.38 17.78 11.77
N GLU A 78 -18.33 17.97 10.85
CA GLU A 78 -19.48 18.87 11.03
C GLU A 78 -20.72 18.17 11.61
N ASN A 79 -21.11 17.01 11.08
CA ASN A 79 -22.38 16.37 11.48
C ASN A 79 -22.25 15.65 12.84
N LEU A 80 -21.07 15.13 13.15
CA LEU A 80 -20.78 14.56 14.48
C LEU A 80 -20.16 15.58 15.44
N GLY A 81 -19.91 16.82 14.98
CA GLY A 81 -19.33 17.90 15.78
C GLY A 81 -17.94 17.60 16.34
N MET A 82 -17.19 16.70 15.71
CA MET A 82 -15.87 16.29 16.20
C MET A 82 -14.79 17.33 15.87
N GLY A 83 -15.04 18.25 14.94
CA GLY A 83 -14.05 19.20 14.44
C GLY A 83 -13.13 18.60 13.36
N MET A 84 -12.45 19.45 12.60
CA MET A 84 -11.69 19.05 11.40
C MET A 84 -10.55 18.08 11.70
N GLY A 85 -9.76 18.31 12.76
CA GLY A 85 -8.67 17.43 13.17
C GLY A 85 -9.13 16.01 13.55
N LEU A 86 -10.14 15.89 14.42
CA LEU A 86 -10.69 14.59 14.83
C LEU A 86 -11.49 13.91 13.72
N GLY A 87 -12.21 14.68 12.90
CA GLY A 87 -12.90 14.17 11.72
C GLY A 87 -11.94 13.47 10.75
N LEU A 88 -10.74 14.01 10.58
CA LEU A 88 -9.71 13.44 9.69
C LEU A 88 -9.17 12.10 10.23
N ILE A 89 -9.06 11.99 11.55
CA ILE A 89 -8.67 10.74 12.23
C ILE A 89 -9.80 9.72 12.15
N ALA A 90 -11.05 10.14 12.32
CA ALA A 90 -12.22 9.27 12.22
C ALA A 90 -12.39 8.71 10.79
N SER A 91 -12.23 9.55 9.77
CA SER A 91 -12.30 9.09 8.38
C SER A 91 -11.16 8.12 8.05
N SER A 92 -9.93 8.37 8.55
CA SER A 92 -8.80 7.46 8.34
C SER A 92 -8.98 6.11 9.03
N LEU A 93 -9.54 6.11 10.25
CA LEU A 93 -9.95 4.89 10.96
C LEU A 93 -10.95 4.07 10.16
N LEU A 94 -11.98 4.72 9.61
CA LEU A 94 -13.01 4.06 8.81
C LEU A 94 -12.43 3.49 7.51
N THR A 95 -11.60 4.26 6.79
CA THR A 95 -10.87 3.75 5.61
C THR A 95 -10.06 2.52 5.99
N LYS A 96 -9.28 2.56 7.08
CA LYS A 96 -8.51 1.39 7.54
C LYS A 96 -9.40 0.21 7.89
N ALA A 97 -10.53 0.41 8.57
CA ALA A 97 -11.46 -0.66 8.90
C ALA A 97 -11.95 -1.40 7.64
N VAL A 98 -12.27 -0.66 6.57
CA VAL A 98 -12.71 -1.24 5.28
C VAL A 98 -11.58 -2.01 4.58
N PHE A 99 -10.36 -1.47 4.56
CA PHE A 99 -9.23 -2.12 3.88
C PHE A 99 -8.53 -3.21 4.71
N THR A 100 -8.74 -3.24 6.04
CA THR A 100 -8.04 -4.18 6.94
C THR A 100 -8.30 -5.64 6.57
N PRO A 101 -9.54 -6.12 6.33
CA PRO A 101 -9.77 -7.50 5.89
C PRO A 101 -8.96 -7.90 4.66
N ILE A 102 -8.84 -6.99 3.69
CA ILE A 102 -8.10 -7.19 2.44
C ILE A 102 -6.60 -7.28 2.71
N ILE A 103 -6.06 -6.38 3.55
CA ILE A 103 -4.65 -6.39 3.95
C ILE A 103 -4.31 -7.67 4.71
N ILE A 104 -5.20 -8.12 5.59
CA ILE A 104 -5.04 -9.38 6.34
C ILE A 104 -4.99 -10.55 5.38
N TYR A 105 -5.90 -10.60 4.42
CA TYR A 105 -5.91 -11.64 3.39
C TYR A 105 -4.61 -11.63 2.57
N SER A 106 -4.21 -10.47 2.05
CA SER A 106 -2.96 -10.30 1.29
C SER A 106 -1.73 -10.74 2.09
N ASN A 107 -1.63 -10.34 3.35
CA ASN A 107 -0.52 -10.70 4.23
C ASN A 107 -0.52 -12.19 4.60
N ARG A 108 -1.71 -12.79 4.79
CA ARG A 108 -1.85 -14.24 5.04
C ARG A 108 -1.38 -15.05 3.84
N GLU A 109 -1.72 -14.62 2.62
CA GLU A 109 -1.25 -15.27 1.40
C GLU A 109 0.25 -15.04 1.20
N ALA A 110 0.75 -13.81 1.36
CA ALA A 110 2.19 -13.52 1.29
C ALA A 110 3.00 -14.40 2.25
N ALA A 111 2.51 -14.57 3.50
CA ALA A 111 3.06 -15.49 4.46
C ALA A 111 3.09 -16.93 3.93
N LYS A 112 1.97 -17.48 3.43
CA LYS A 112 1.91 -18.84 2.85
C LYS A 112 2.92 -19.03 1.72
N ILE A 113 3.03 -18.05 0.82
CA ILE A 113 3.94 -18.17 -0.32
C ILE A 113 5.42 -18.12 0.15
N GLU A 114 5.74 -17.33 1.19
CA GLU A 114 7.07 -17.35 1.84
C GLU A 114 7.36 -18.75 2.42
N ARG A 115 6.36 -19.39 3.06
CA ARG A 115 6.53 -20.73 3.63
C ARG A 115 6.92 -21.78 2.61
N GLN A 116 6.28 -21.78 1.45
CA GLN A 116 6.36 -22.90 0.52
C GLN A 116 7.27 -22.63 -0.69
N LYS A 117 8.14 -21.60 -0.62
CA LYS A 117 9.01 -21.14 -1.71
C LYS A 117 8.21 -20.91 -3.00
N MET A 118 7.79 -19.66 -3.21
CA MET A 118 7.22 -19.02 -4.42
C MET A 118 7.13 -19.85 -5.71
N LYS A 119 8.23 -20.45 -6.19
CA LYS A 119 8.28 -21.22 -7.45
C LYS A 119 7.54 -22.56 -7.39
N PHE A 120 7.60 -23.26 -6.26
CA PHE A 120 6.90 -24.53 -6.08
C PHE A 120 5.39 -24.29 -5.93
N LEU A 121 5.02 -23.25 -5.20
CA LEU A 121 3.62 -22.95 -4.92
C LEU A 121 2.83 -22.45 -6.12
N ARG A 122 3.46 -21.66 -6.97
CA ARG A 122 2.87 -21.24 -8.24
C ARG A 122 2.52 -22.44 -9.13
N ARG A 123 3.33 -23.51 -9.09
CA ARG A 123 3.12 -24.72 -9.89
C ARG A 123 2.01 -25.62 -9.35
N GLN A 124 1.85 -25.72 -8.03
CA GLN A 124 0.85 -26.63 -7.42
C GLN A 124 -0.50 -25.99 -7.10
N HIS A 125 -0.52 -24.71 -6.72
CA HIS A 125 -1.74 -24.05 -6.23
C HIS A 125 -2.17 -22.82 -7.05
N GLY A 126 -1.45 -22.48 -8.12
CA GLY A 126 -1.81 -21.35 -9.00
C GLY A 126 -1.76 -19.98 -8.32
N VAL A 127 -1.08 -19.85 -7.16
CA VAL A 127 -1.03 -18.59 -6.43
C VAL A 127 -0.07 -17.62 -7.10
N TYR A 128 -0.59 -16.47 -7.54
CA TYR A 128 0.18 -15.43 -8.21
C TYR A 128 0.77 -14.42 -7.20
N PRO A 129 2.02 -13.97 -7.36
CA PRO A 129 2.67 -12.99 -6.48
C PRO A 129 2.00 -11.61 -6.50
N LEU A 130 1.09 -11.37 -7.45
CA LEU A 130 0.28 -10.16 -7.53
C LEU A 130 -0.61 -9.95 -6.29
N ILE A 131 -1.06 -11.04 -5.63
CA ILE A 131 -1.84 -10.93 -4.39
C ILE A 131 -1.03 -10.26 -3.27
N SER A 132 0.29 -10.45 -3.23
CA SER A 132 1.18 -9.80 -2.25
C SER A 132 1.48 -8.34 -2.61
N MET A 133 1.33 -7.97 -3.89
CA MET A 133 1.43 -6.58 -4.36
C MET A 133 0.16 -5.76 -4.07
N LEU A 134 -0.90 -6.37 -3.55
CA LEU A 134 -2.14 -5.67 -3.19
C LEU A 134 -1.92 -4.58 -2.14
N ASN A 135 -0.89 -4.69 -1.30
CA ASN A 135 -0.49 -3.62 -0.37
C ASN A 135 -0.02 -2.34 -1.10
N VAL A 136 0.47 -2.44 -2.35
CA VAL A 136 0.87 -1.26 -3.17
C VAL A 136 -0.37 -0.45 -3.60
N PHE A 137 -1.52 -1.10 -3.72
CA PHE A 137 -2.79 -0.44 -4.02
C PHE A 137 -3.22 0.57 -2.94
N GLN A 138 -2.58 0.56 -1.77
CA GLN A 138 -2.80 1.56 -0.72
C GLN A 138 -2.21 2.94 -1.07
N MET A 139 -1.27 3.02 -2.02
CA MET A 139 -0.59 4.28 -2.37
C MET A 139 -1.54 5.33 -2.96
N PRO A 140 -2.42 5.02 -3.94
CA PRO A 140 -3.44 5.96 -4.42
C PRO A 140 -4.29 6.58 -3.31
N VAL A 141 -4.69 5.79 -2.31
CA VAL A 141 -5.47 6.28 -1.16
C VAL A 141 -4.68 7.33 -0.37
N HIS A 142 -3.37 7.12 -0.15
CA HIS A 142 -2.55 8.12 0.54
C HIS A 142 -2.39 9.41 -0.27
N LEU A 143 -2.23 9.29 -1.58
CA LEU A 143 -2.11 10.46 -2.47
C LEU A 143 -3.40 11.29 -2.48
N VAL A 144 -4.57 10.65 -2.47
CA VAL A 144 -5.87 11.33 -2.37
C VAL A 144 -5.96 12.12 -1.07
N TYR A 145 -5.65 11.51 0.08
CA TYR A 145 -5.69 12.21 1.36
C TYR A 145 -4.71 13.40 1.43
N ILE A 146 -3.51 13.27 0.86
CA ILE A 146 -2.54 14.38 0.81
C ILE A 146 -3.07 15.51 -0.09
N SER A 147 -3.56 15.16 -1.29
CA SER A 147 -4.15 16.12 -2.23
C SER A 147 -5.33 16.87 -1.60
N MET A 148 -6.21 16.15 -0.92
CA MET A 148 -7.38 16.68 -0.23
C MET A 148 -7.01 17.69 0.87
N ILE A 149 -6.04 17.34 1.74
CA ILE A 149 -5.58 18.24 2.82
C ILE A 149 -4.93 19.49 2.21
N ASN A 150 -4.06 19.32 1.21
CA ASN A 150 -3.40 20.44 0.54
C ASN A 150 -4.43 21.37 -0.13
N ARG A 151 -5.43 20.81 -0.84
CA ARG A 151 -6.51 21.57 -1.49
C ARG A 151 -7.27 22.42 -0.47
N LEU A 152 -7.61 21.84 0.69
CA LEU A 152 -8.36 22.56 1.72
C LEU A 152 -7.50 23.59 2.46
N SER A 153 -6.19 23.34 2.57
CA SER A 153 -5.22 24.31 3.10
C SER A 153 -5.06 25.53 2.18
N PHE A 154 -4.94 25.31 0.87
CA PHE A 154 -4.84 26.40 -0.11
C PHE A 154 -6.15 27.18 -0.30
N ASN A 155 -7.30 26.52 -0.13
CA ASN A 155 -8.63 27.12 -0.29
C ASN A 155 -9.38 27.13 1.05
N TYR A 156 -8.78 27.73 2.08
CA TYR A 156 -9.37 27.80 3.43
C TYR A 156 -10.73 28.51 3.45
N ASP A 157 -11.03 29.36 2.44
CA ASP A 157 -12.34 30.01 2.27
C ASP A 157 -13.49 29.00 2.09
N LEU A 158 -13.20 27.80 1.57
CA LEU A 158 -14.19 26.73 1.43
C LEU A 158 -14.71 26.23 2.77
N CYS A 159 -13.81 26.18 3.76
CA CYS A 159 -14.10 25.64 5.07
C CYS A 159 -13.27 26.36 6.13
N PRO A 160 -13.73 27.50 6.67
CA PRO A 160 -12.98 28.27 7.66
C PRO A 160 -12.74 27.47 8.95
N SER A 161 -13.53 26.43 9.20
CA SER A 161 -13.35 25.49 10.31
C SER A 161 -11.97 24.82 10.32
N ILE A 162 -11.25 24.75 9.18
CA ILE A 162 -9.88 24.21 9.16
C ILE A 162 -8.88 25.06 9.96
N LEU A 163 -9.16 26.35 10.10
CA LEU A 163 -8.31 27.31 10.82
C LEU A 163 -8.52 27.26 12.34
N THR A 164 -9.71 26.83 12.77
CA THR A 164 -10.09 26.81 14.20
C THR A 164 -9.99 25.41 14.81
N ASP A 165 -10.27 24.37 14.02
CA ASP A 165 -10.49 23.01 14.52
C ASP A 165 -9.26 22.12 14.30
N GLY A 166 -8.15 22.50 14.94
CA GLY A 166 -6.91 21.76 14.99
C GLY A 166 -6.94 20.49 15.84
N PHE A 167 -5.77 19.93 16.15
CA PHE A 167 -5.64 18.71 16.96
C PHE A 167 -4.56 18.83 18.04
N LEU A 168 -4.93 18.55 19.29
CA LEU A 168 -4.11 18.71 20.51
C LEU A 168 -3.40 20.07 20.65
N TRP A 169 -2.18 20.19 20.12
CA TRP A 169 -1.25 21.31 20.41
C TRP A 169 -1.24 22.40 19.34
N PHE A 170 -1.93 22.19 18.22
CA PHE A 170 -2.09 23.21 17.17
C PHE A 170 -3.57 23.37 16.84
N ARG A 171 -3.96 24.62 16.54
CA ARG A 171 -5.34 25.00 16.26
C ARG A 171 -5.65 25.13 14.77
N ASP A 172 -4.64 25.43 13.97
CA ASP A 172 -4.78 25.60 12.53
C ASP A 172 -4.27 24.34 11.81
N LEU A 173 -5.15 23.65 11.09
CA LEU A 173 -4.80 22.47 10.29
C LEU A 173 -4.18 22.82 8.93
N SER A 174 -4.35 24.07 8.48
CA SER A 174 -3.86 24.56 7.19
C SER A 174 -2.38 24.96 7.25
N ALA A 175 -1.94 25.46 8.40
CA ALA A 175 -0.56 25.87 8.59
C ALA A 175 0.37 24.68 8.93
N PRO A 176 1.67 24.75 8.57
CA PRO A 176 2.67 23.82 9.06
C PRO A 176 2.75 23.82 10.59
N ASP A 177 3.09 22.67 11.20
CA ASP A 177 3.21 22.53 12.65
C ASP A 177 4.26 23.51 13.22
N PRO A 178 3.88 24.47 14.08
CA PRO A 178 4.80 25.48 14.62
C PRO A 178 5.94 24.90 15.47
N TYR A 179 5.72 23.73 16.09
CA TYR A 179 6.65 23.13 17.04
C TYR A 179 7.44 21.95 16.47
N GLY A 180 7.14 21.49 15.25
CA GLY A 180 7.79 20.34 14.63
C GLY A 180 7.59 19.00 15.36
N ILE A 181 6.62 18.92 16.28
CA ILE A 181 6.27 17.71 17.04
C ILE A 181 5.61 16.68 16.12
N LEU A 182 4.75 17.14 15.21
CA LEU A 182 4.00 16.33 14.26
C LEU A 182 4.93 15.49 13.35
N PRO A 183 5.89 16.07 12.60
CA PRO A 183 6.81 15.30 11.77
C PRO A 183 7.71 14.37 12.59
N LEU A 184 8.10 14.75 13.82
CA LEU A 184 8.91 13.91 14.69
C LEU A 184 8.16 12.63 15.11
N ILE A 185 6.93 12.77 15.60
CA ILE A 185 6.08 11.64 15.99
C ILE A 185 5.74 10.78 14.77
N GLY A 186 5.40 11.41 13.64
CA GLY A 186 5.13 10.71 12.39
C GLY A 186 6.32 9.89 11.89
N GLY A 187 7.53 10.44 11.99
CA GLY A 187 8.76 9.76 11.64
C GLY A 187 9.04 8.57 12.53
N LEU A 188 8.88 8.73 13.85
CA LEU A 188 9.09 7.65 14.82
C LEU A 188 8.10 6.49 14.63
N ILE A 189 6.80 6.78 14.48
CA ILE A 189 5.77 5.75 14.26
C ILE A 189 6.00 5.05 12.91
N SER A 190 6.33 5.80 11.86
CA SER A 190 6.65 5.23 10.55
C SER A 190 7.89 4.33 10.61
N LEU A 191 8.93 4.76 11.33
CA LEU A 191 10.12 3.94 11.57
C LEU A 191 9.77 2.64 12.30
N LEU A 192 8.95 2.71 13.36
CA LEU A 192 8.47 1.52 14.08
C LEU A 192 7.69 0.56 13.17
N ASN A 193 6.86 1.07 12.27
CA ASN A 193 6.15 0.26 11.28
C ASN A 193 7.12 -0.45 10.33
N ILE A 194 8.11 0.27 9.78
CA ILE A 194 9.09 -0.33 8.87
C ILE A 194 9.91 -1.40 9.61
N LEU A 195 10.36 -1.12 10.84
CA LEU A 195 11.09 -2.08 11.67
C LEU A 195 10.25 -3.32 11.98
N SER A 196 8.95 -3.15 12.21
CA SER A 196 8.02 -4.25 12.50
C SER A 196 7.71 -5.12 11.29
N THR A 197 7.73 -4.56 10.08
CA THR A 197 7.40 -5.27 8.83
C THR A 197 8.62 -5.89 8.13
N SER A 198 9.84 -5.40 8.38
CA SER A 198 11.04 -5.74 7.59
C SER A 198 11.72 -7.08 7.91
N THR A 199 10.99 -8.08 8.43
CA THR A 199 11.55 -9.39 8.83
C THR A 199 11.59 -10.47 7.76
N THR A 200 11.00 -10.25 6.58
CA THR A 200 10.98 -11.23 5.48
C THR A 200 12.32 -11.29 4.76
N SER A 201 12.72 -12.48 4.30
CA SER A 201 14.01 -12.75 3.64
C SER A 201 14.31 -11.78 2.50
N MET A 202 15.14 -10.75 2.77
CA MET A 202 15.44 -9.70 1.82
C MET A 202 16.63 -10.07 0.92
N THR A 203 16.48 -9.80 -0.38
CA THR A 203 17.57 -9.94 -1.36
C THR A 203 18.77 -9.07 -0.96
N PRO A 204 20.00 -9.43 -1.36
CA PRO A 204 21.20 -8.64 -1.03
C PRO A 204 21.10 -7.18 -1.49
N THR A 205 20.42 -6.91 -2.61
CA THR A 205 20.12 -5.56 -3.11
C THR A 205 19.23 -4.77 -2.15
N MET A 206 18.16 -5.40 -1.65
CA MET A 206 17.22 -4.75 -0.73
C MET A 206 17.85 -4.44 0.64
N ARG A 207 18.87 -5.20 1.05
CA ARG A 207 19.64 -4.95 2.28
C ARG A 207 20.38 -3.61 2.25
N LYS A 208 20.86 -3.17 1.08
CA LYS A 208 21.53 -1.87 0.90
C LYS A 208 20.51 -0.73 0.95
N ILE A 209 19.39 -0.90 0.27
CA ILE A 209 18.28 0.08 0.22
C ILE A 209 17.65 0.28 1.61
N ARG A 210 17.60 -0.77 2.43
CA ARG A 210 17.02 -0.73 3.79
C ARG A 210 17.57 0.38 4.68
N ARG A 211 18.87 0.72 4.57
CA ARG A 211 19.45 1.82 5.36
C ARG A 211 18.75 3.13 5.04
N TYR A 212 18.57 3.44 3.75
CA TYR A 212 17.89 4.65 3.30
C TYR A 212 16.40 4.66 3.69
N VAL A 213 15.73 3.51 3.60
CA VAL A 213 14.31 3.37 3.97
C VAL A 213 14.07 3.68 5.46
N TYR A 214 15.02 3.40 6.35
CA TYR A 214 14.90 3.77 7.76
C TYR A 214 15.13 5.26 8.04
N PHE A 215 15.94 5.94 7.23
CA PHE A 215 16.18 7.38 7.39
C PHE A 215 15.11 8.25 6.72
N LEU A 216 14.51 7.78 5.62
CA LEU A 216 13.47 8.49 4.87
C LEU A 216 12.33 9.04 5.74
N PRO A 217 11.71 8.28 6.65
CA PRO A 217 10.63 8.81 7.48
C PRO A 217 11.11 9.89 8.46
N LEU A 218 12.39 9.95 8.85
CA LEU A 218 12.85 10.95 9.82
C LEU A 218 13.02 12.36 9.22
N ILE A 219 13.10 12.45 7.90
CA ILE A 219 13.29 13.72 7.16
C ILE A 219 12.02 14.15 6.41
N SER A 220 10.95 13.37 6.48
CA SER A 220 9.72 13.61 5.71
C SER A 220 8.74 14.48 6.49
N ALA A 221 8.04 15.38 5.80
CA ALA A 221 6.93 16.12 6.39
C ALA A 221 5.69 15.21 6.48
N PHE A 222 5.09 15.10 7.67
CA PHE A 222 3.90 14.29 7.90
C PHE A 222 2.70 15.12 8.33
N ASN A 223 1.57 14.80 7.71
CA ASN A 223 0.27 15.37 8.09
C ASN A 223 -0.40 14.48 9.15
N LEU A 224 -1.41 15.02 9.84
CA LEU A 224 -2.20 14.28 10.84
C LEU A 224 -2.78 12.96 10.33
N TYR A 225 -3.25 12.95 9.08
CA TYR A 225 -3.72 11.75 8.41
C TYR A 225 -2.64 10.65 8.39
N TRP A 226 -1.39 11.02 8.08
CA TRP A 226 -0.30 10.05 8.02
C TRP A 226 -0.01 9.41 9.37
N ILE A 227 0.00 10.23 10.43
CA ILE A 227 0.26 9.78 11.80
C ILE A 227 -0.84 8.83 12.27
N SER A 228 -2.11 9.22 12.09
CA SER A 228 -3.25 8.38 12.47
C SER A 228 -3.24 7.06 11.70
N SER A 229 -3.11 7.11 10.37
CA SER A 229 -2.99 5.94 9.48
C SER A 229 -1.86 5.00 9.90
N SER A 230 -0.69 5.54 10.22
CA SER A 230 0.49 4.79 10.63
C SER A 230 0.36 4.20 12.03
N LEU A 231 -0.28 4.91 12.96
CA LEU A 231 -0.54 4.42 14.31
C LEU A 231 -1.52 3.24 14.27
N ILE A 232 -2.60 3.34 13.49
CA ILE A 232 -3.56 2.26 13.31
C ILE A 232 -2.88 1.04 12.71
N HIS A 233 -2.02 1.24 11.70
CA HIS A 233 -1.24 0.16 11.12
C HIS A 233 -0.35 -0.53 12.17
N LEU A 234 0.33 0.25 13.02
CA LEU A 234 1.15 -0.29 14.10
C LEU A 234 0.33 -1.10 15.10
N VAL A 235 -0.87 -0.62 15.47
CA VAL A 235 -1.80 -1.35 16.34
C VAL A 235 -2.22 -2.67 15.70
N ILE A 236 -2.59 -2.65 14.42
CA ILE A 236 -2.93 -3.85 13.65
C ILE A 236 -1.75 -4.84 13.65
N LEU A 237 -0.54 -4.37 13.34
CA LEU A 237 0.67 -5.22 13.36
C LEU A 237 0.92 -5.85 14.73
N ASN A 238 0.80 -5.08 15.81
CA ASN A 238 0.97 -5.60 17.18
C ASN A 238 -0.13 -6.59 17.54
N LEU A 239 -1.36 -6.36 17.08
CA LEU A 239 -2.49 -7.28 17.25
C LEU A 239 -2.22 -8.60 16.50
N PHE A 240 -1.70 -8.54 15.28
CA PHE A 240 -1.24 -9.74 14.53
C PHE A 240 -0.05 -10.44 15.16
N ARG A 241 0.80 -9.74 15.92
CA ARG A 241 1.90 -10.36 16.65
C ARG A 241 1.41 -11.17 17.86
N ASN A 242 0.25 -10.81 18.41
CA ASN A 242 -0.34 -11.51 19.54
C ASN A 242 -0.84 -12.92 19.12
N VAL A 243 -0.31 -13.95 19.78
CA VAL A 243 -0.66 -15.36 19.53
C VAL A 243 -2.16 -15.61 19.73
N LYS A 244 -2.77 -15.02 20.75
CA LYS A 244 -4.20 -15.21 21.06
C LYS A 244 -5.10 -14.74 19.93
N PHE A 245 -4.78 -13.58 19.35
CA PHE A 245 -5.53 -13.01 18.22
C PHE A 245 -5.32 -13.81 16.93
N ARG A 246 -4.09 -14.27 16.67
CA ARG A 246 -3.81 -15.16 15.52
C ARG A 246 -4.59 -16.47 15.60
N ASN A 247 -4.67 -17.08 16.77
CA ASN A 247 -5.43 -18.30 17.00
C ASN A 247 -6.94 -18.07 16.80
N PHE A 248 -7.45 -16.92 17.25
CA PHE A 248 -8.85 -16.53 17.02
C PHE A 248 -9.20 -16.41 15.53
N ILE A 249 -8.27 -15.92 14.70
CA ILE A 249 -8.47 -15.75 13.24
C ILE A 249 -8.06 -17.00 12.44
N GLY A 250 -7.59 -18.06 13.10
CA GLY A 250 -7.16 -19.29 12.43
C GLY A 250 -5.87 -19.12 11.61
N ILE A 251 -4.99 -18.20 12.02
CA ILE A 251 -3.65 -18.03 11.44
C ILE A 251 -2.68 -18.90 12.26
N PRO A 252 -2.11 -19.98 11.67
CA PRO A 252 -1.21 -20.86 12.40
C PRO A 252 0.05 -20.13 12.87
N GLU A 253 0.52 -20.48 14.07
CA GLU A 253 1.59 -19.80 14.82
C GLU A 253 2.96 -19.79 14.12
N TYR A 254 3.14 -20.67 13.13
CA TYR A 254 4.41 -20.89 12.44
C TYR A 254 4.50 -20.20 11.08
N LEU A 255 5.42 -19.23 11.00
CA LEU A 255 6.07 -18.79 9.77
C LEU A 255 7.42 -19.53 9.69
N PRO A 256 7.59 -20.59 8.87
CA PRO A 256 8.91 -21.11 8.53
C PRO A 256 9.76 -19.96 7.99
N GLY A 257 10.90 -19.74 8.63
CA GLY A 257 11.83 -18.64 8.42
C GLY A 257 12.05 -17.75 9.66
N THR A 258 11.14 -17.79 10.65
CA THR A 258 11.21 -16.94 11.86
C THR A 258 12.29 -17.38 12.85
N LYS A 259 12.78 -16.43 13.65
CA LYS A 259 13.84 -16.66 14.65
C LYS A 259 13.48 -17.80 15.63
N LEU A 260 12.19 -18.01 15.91
CA LEU A 260 11.67 -19.08 16.77
C LEU A 260 11.86 -20.48 16.17
N GLU A 261 11.66 -20.65 14.86
CA GLU A 261 11.99 -21.90 14.17
C GLU A 261 13.49 -22.16 14.19
N ARG A 262 14.34 -21.14 14.00
CA ARG A 262 15.80 -21.32 14.09
C ARG A 262 16.28 -21.66 15.51
N LEU A 263 15.61 -21.14 16.53
CA LEU A 263 15.90 -21.44 17.92
C LEU A 263 15.47 -22.86 18.29
N ASN A 264 14.33 -23.35 17.77
CA ASN A 264 13.89 -24.74 17.96
C ASN A 264 14.60 -25.75 17.03
N MET A 265 14.93 -25.39 15.78
CA MET A 265 15.65 -26.26 14.84
C MET A 265 17.09 -26.51 15.26
N LYS A 266 17.72 -25.62 16.03
CA LYS A 266 19.06 -25.86 16.56
C LYS A 266 19.10 -27.10 17.47
N GLN A 267 17.95 -27.56 17.96
CA GLN A 267 17.83 -28.74 18.82
C GLN A 267 17.52 -30.03 18.05
N SER A 268 17.13 -29.98 16.77
CA SER A 268 16.57 -31.13 16.04
C SER A 268 17.28 -31.52 14.74
N VAL A 269 18.51 -31.07 14.51
CA VAL A 269 19.32 -31.65 13.41
C VAL A 269 20.09 -32.85 13.97
N GLU A 270 19.45 -34.02 13.96
CA GLU A 270 20.18 -35.29 14.10
C GLU A 270 21.10 -35.41 12.88
N VAL A 271 22.41 -35.30 13.13
CA VAL A 271 23.44 -35.43 12.09
C VAL A 271 23.38 -36.86 11.56
N LEU A 272 22.76 -37.05 10.40
CA LEU A 272 22.87 -38.30 9.65
C LEU A 272 24.34 -38.49 9.27
N LYS A 273 25.07 -39.28 10.06
CA LYS A 273 26.45 -39.66 9.76
C LYS A 273 26.46 -40.33 8.38
N PRO A 274 27.35 -39.95 7.45
CA PRO A 274 27.42 -40.57 6.15
C PRO A 274 27.68 -42.07 6.30
N LYS A 275 26.83 -42.91 5.71
CA LYS A 275 27.10 -44.35 5.58
C LYS A 275 28.31 -44.49 4.66
N ILE A 276 29.45 -44.81 5.24
CA ILE A 276 30.66 -45.17 4.50
C ILE A 276 30.36 -46.53 3.87
N PHE A 277 30.15 -46.56 2.55
CA PHE A 277 30.13 -47.82 1.81
C PHE A 277 31.57 -48.25 1.58
N THR A 278 32.09 -49.12 2.45
CA THR A 278 33.32 -49.86 2.15
C THR A 278 32.99 -50.85 1.04
N THR A 279 33.29 -50.50 -0.21
CA THR A 279 33.23 -51.46 -1.30
C THR A 279 34.28 -52.53 -1.06
N GLN A 280 33.88 -53.81 -1.10
CA GLN A 280 34.88 -54.89 -1.15
C GLN A 280 35.63 -54.80 -2.48
N PRO A 281 36.97 -54.99 -2.49
CA PRO A 281 37.76 -54.90 -3.71
C PRO A 281 37.29 -55.94 -4.73
N SER A 282 37.19 -55.50 -5.98
CA SER A 282 36.79 -56.31 -7.13
C SER A 282 37.66 -57.56 -7.23
N THR A 283 37.05 -58.70 -7.56
CA THR A 283 37.73 -59.99 -7.72
C THR A 283 38.87 -59.91 -8.75
N LYS A 284 38.80 -58.98 -9.70
CA LYS A 284 39.88 -58.70 -10.67
C LYS A 284 41.13 -58.12 -10.01
N ASP A 285 40.98 -57.25 -9.01
CA ASP A 285 42.11 -56.61 -8.31
C ASP A 285 42.82 -57.60 -7.36
N LYS A 286 42.09 -58.59 -6.82
CA LYS A 286 42.68 -59.70 -6.06
C LYS A 286 43.50 -60.63 -6.95
N ALA A 287 43.02 -60.93 -8.17
CA ALA A 287 43.74 -61.76 -9.12
C ALA A 287 45.03 -61.09 -9.63
N ILE A 288 45.01 -59.77 -9.87
CA ILE A 288 46.19 -59.00 -10.28
C ILE A 288 47.23 -58.94 -9.16
N LYS A 289 46.81 -58.76 -7.89
CA LYS A 289 47.74 -58.80 -6.76
C LYS A 289 48.35 -60.18 -6.52
N ALA A 290 47.56 -61.24 -6.66
CA ALA A 290 48.08 -62.61 -6.53
C ALA A 290 49.09 -62.98 -7.63
N GLN A 291 49.00 -62.36 -8.81
CA GLN A 291 49.99 -62.51 -9.91
C GLN A 291 51.24 -61.63 -9.74
N GLN A 292 51.20 -60.62 -8.87
CA GLN A 292 52.36 -59.76 -8.57
C GLN A 292 53.20 -60.27 -7.39
N GLU A 293 52.66 -61.21 -6.61
CA GLU A 293 53.30 -61.80 -5.42
C GLU A 293 53.86 -63.22 -5.68
N SER A 294 53.78 -63.73 -6.91
CA SER A 294 54.33 -65.01 -7.39
C SER A 294 55.45 -64.78 -8.41
#